data_AF-A0A8S3JXG6-F1
#
_entry.id   AF-A0A8S3JXG6-F1
#
_cell.length_a   1.000
_cell.length_b   1.000
_cell.length_c   1.000
_cell.angle_alpha   90.00
_cell.angle_beta   90.00
_cell.angle_gamma   90.00
#
_symmetry.space_group_name_H-M   'P 1'
#
loop_
_entity.id
_entity.type
_entity.pdbx_description
1 polymer ?
#
loop_
_entity_poly.entity_id
_entity_poly.type
_entity_poly.pdbx_seq_one_letter_code
_entity_poly.pdbx_strand_id
1 'polypeptide(L)'
;HAQTLTSSHSARSALPRTVLGVEGTQIPYVKHFVLSKSTQYRKLKTEWRQNVFLAKSRIQGLGLFAGRDLEKHTMVIEYIGELIRNEVANKREKLYEQQNRGIYMFR
;
A
#
# COMPACT_ATOMS: atom_id res chain seq x y z
N HIS A 1 21.55 -45.89 -18.37
CA HIS A 1 22.18 -44.85 -17.52
C HIS A 1 21.66 -43.48 -17.95
N ALA A 2 20.66 -42.95 -17.27
CA ALA A 2 20.15 -41.61 -17.50
C ALA A 2 20.55 -40.72 -16.31
N GLN A 3 21.26 -39.62 -16.58
CA GLN A 3 21.61 -38.63 -15.57
C GLN A 3 20.60 -37.47 -15.67
N THR A 4 19.90 -37.18 -14.57
CA THR A 4 19.07 -35.98 -14.42
C THR A 4 19.82 -35.01 -13.51
N LEU A 5 20.31 -33.90 -14.08
CA LEU A 5 20.92 -32.81 -13.33
C LEU A 5 19.79 -31.96 -12.72
N THR A 6 19.73 -31.88 -11.39
CA THR A 6 18.89 -30.93 -10.67
C THR A 6 19.75 -29.73 -10.28
N SER A 7 19.44 -28.55 -10.83
CA SER A 7 20.07 -27.29 -10.42
C SER A 7 19.20 -26.62 -9.35
N SER A 8 19.65 -26.74 -8.09
CA SER A 8 19.09 -26.07 -6.93
C SER A 8 19.65 -24.65 -6.80
N HIS A 9 18.95 -23.64 -7.31
CA HIS A 9 19.29 -22.25 -7.04
C HIS A 9 18.73 -21.79 -5.68
N SER A 10 19.46 -22.11 -4.62
CA SER A 10 19.32 -21.41 -3.33
C SER A 10 19.99 -20.04 -3.44
N ALA A 11 19.23 -18.99 -3.75
CA ALA A 11 19.72 -17.61 -3.68
C ALA A 11 19.87 -17.18 -2.21
N ARG A 12 21.03 -17.47 -1.60
CA ARG A 12 21.43 -16.84 -0.34
C ARG A 12 21.69 -15.35 -0.61
N SER A 13 20.76 -14.50 -0.18
CA SER A 13 20.96 -13.06 -0.07
C SER A 13 22.05 -12.78 0.97
N ALA A 14 23.26 -12.44 0.51
CA ALA A 14 24.33 -11.96 1.37
C ALA A 14 24.11 -10.46 1.66
N LEU A 15 24.02 -10.10 2.93
CA LEU A 15 24.05 -8.69 3.36
C LEU A 15 25.48 -8.14 3.14
N PRO A 16 25.65 -6.91 2.62
CA PRO A 16 26.97 -6.31 2.53
C PRO A 16 27.42 -5.82 3.92
N ARG A 17 28.64 -6.21 4.31
CA ARG A 17 29.36 -5.69 5.49
C ARG A 17 29.68 -4.21 5.30
N THR A 18 29.30 -3.36 6.25
CA THR A 18 29.72 -1.96 6.30
C THR A 18 31.03 -1.82 7.09
N VAL A 19 32.03 -1.19 6.48
CA VAL A 19 33.33 -0.83 7.08
C VAL A 19 33.22 0.59 7.67
N LEU A 20 33.83 0.81 8.85
CA LEU A 20 33.86 2.08 9.61
C LEU A 20 35.02 3.00 9.19
N GLY A 21 34.79 4.34 9.31
CA GLY A 21 35.77 5.45 9.21
C GLY A 21 35.74 6.14 7.84
N VAL A 22 35.57 7.46 7.66
CA VAL A 22 36.12 8.65 8.35
C VAL A 22 35.29 9.91 7.98
N GLU A 23 35.44 10.98 8.77
CA GLU A 23 34.76 12.29 8.70
C GLU A 23 34.97 13.08 7.39
N GLY A 24 33.93 13.82 6.95
CA GLY A 24 34.04 14.80 5.87
C GLY A 24 32.70 15.07 5.15
N THR A 25 32.19 16.29 5.33
CA THR A 25 31.02 16.95 4.72
C THR A 25 30.52 16.37 3.38
N GLN A 26 29.52 15.47 3.42
CA GLN A 26 28.56 15.26 2.33
C GLN A 26 27.23 14.85 2.97
N ILE A 27 26.20 15.70 2.88
CA ILE A 27 24.82 15.26 3.15
C ILE A 27 24.56 14.14 2.14
N PRO A 28 24.49 12.86 2.53
CA PRO A 28 24.17 11.85 1.56
C PRO A 28 22.69 12.07 1.28
N TYR A 29 22.37 12.51 0.06
CA TYR A 29 21.06 12.26 -0.52
C TYR A 29 20.74 10.81 -0.17
N VAL A 30 19.86 10.63 0.81
CA VAL A 30 19.45 9.32 1.28
C VAL A 30 18.90 8.71 0.01
N LYS A 31 19.67 7.80 -0.59
CA LYS A 31 19.16 6.96 -1.66
C LYS A 31 18.08 6.19 -0.95
N HIS A 32 16.87 6.73 -1.03
CA HIS A 32 15.67 6.11 -0.60
C HIS A 32 15.73 4.82 -1.40
N PHE A 33 16.12 3.74 -0.73
CA PHE A 33 15.95 2.39 -1.26
C PHE A 33 14.44 2.25 -1.28
N VAL A 34 13.82 2.89 -2.27
CA VAL A 34 12.37 2.96 -2.43
C VAL A 34 12.03 1.51 -2.68
N LEU A 35 11.56 0.85 -1.62
CA LEU A 35 10.99 -0.48 -1.72
C LEU A 35 10.06 -0.43 -2.93
N SER A 36 10.16 -1.43 -3.81
CA SER A 36 9.33 -1.46 -5.01
C SER A 36 7.86 -1.25 -4.63
N LYS A 37 7.05 -0.69 -5.54
CA LYS A 37 5.63 -0.47 -5.26
C LYS A 37 4.93 -1.74 -4.77
N SER A 38 5.31 -2.90 -5.30
CA SER A 38 4.84 -4.21 -4.82
C SER A 38 5.22 -4.52 -3.38
N THR A 39 6.43 -4.16 -2.94
CA THR A 39 6.85 -4.33 -1.54
C THR A 39 6.16 -3.35 -0.61
N GLN A 40 6.00 -2.08 -1.03
CA GLN A 40 5.20 -1.10 -0.28
C GLN A 40 3.76 -1.58 -0.11
N TYR A 41 3.15 -2.10 -1.18
CA TYR A 41 1.79 -2.64 -1.14
C TYR A 41 1.68 -3.86 -0.21
N ARG A 42 2.65 -4.78 -0.26
CA ARG A 42 2.65 -5.94 0.65
C ARG A 42 2.73 -5.50 2.12
N LYS A 43 3.55 -4.49 2.44
CA LYS A 43 3.61 -3.87 3.77
C LYS A 43 2.30 -3.18 4.16
N LEU A 44 1.68 -2.45 3.22
CA LEU A 44 0.37 -1.84 3.42
C LEU A 44 -0.66 -2.89 3.84
N LYS A 45 -0.74 -4.02 3.14
CA LYS A 45 -1.75 -5.07 3.39
C LYS A 45 -1.65 -5.67 4.80
N THR A 46 -0.45 -5.69 5.39
CA THR A 46 -0.23 -6.19 6.75
C THR A 46 -0.48 -5.13 7.82
N GLU A 47 -0.13 -3.87 7.57
CA GLU A 47 -0.08 -2.84 8.62
C GLU A 47 -1.27 -1.88 8.64
N TRP A 48 -2.08 -1.78 7.57
CA TRP A 48 -3.08 -0.72 7.43
C TRP A 48 -4.05 -0.60 8.62
N ARG A 49 -4.43 -1.71 9.25
CA ARG A 49 -5.35 -1.73 10.41
C ARG A 49 -4.83 -0.99 11.63
N GLN A 50 -3.51 -0.91 11.79
CA GLN A 50 -2.87 -0.21 12.90
C GLN A 50 -2.52 1.24 12.52
N ASN A 51 -2.42 1.53 11.21
CA ASN A 51 -2.03 2.84 10.71
C ASN A 51 -3.16 3.86 10.73
N VAL A 52 -4.41 3.40 10.65
CA VAL A 52 -5.59 4.25 10.58
C VAL A 52 -6.71 3.75 11.46
N PHE A 53 -7.59 4.66 11.88
CA PHE A 53 -8.79 4.34 12.63
C PHE A 53 -9.98 5.20 12.18
N LEU A 54 -11.19 4.73 12.49
CA LEU A 54 -12.43 5.40 12.15
C LEU A 54 -12.94 6.20 13.36
N ALA A 55 -13.30 7.46 13.16
CA ALA A 55 -13.89 8.29 14.21
C ALA A 55 -14.88 9.31 13.64
N LYS A 56 -15.64 10.00 14.50
CA LYS A 56 -16.56 11.06 14.09
C LYS A 56 -15.79 12.21 13.44
N SER A 57 -16.15 12.56 12.21
CA SER A 57 -15.60 13.73 11.52
C SER A 57 -16.45 14.97 11.76
N ARG A 58 -15.78 16.13 11.77
CA ARG A 58 -16.40 17.47 11.83
C ARG A 58 -16.92 17.94 10.47
N ILE A 59 -16.45 17.34 9.37
CA ILE A 59 -16.89 17.69 8.01
C ILE A 59 -18.25 17.02 7.73
N GLN A 60 -18.30 15.69 7.85
CA GLN A 60 -19.54 14.92 7.67
C GLN A 60 -19.37 13.52 8.26
N GLY A 61 -20.41 12.98 8.91
CA GLY A 61 -20.46 11.56 9.29
C GLY A 61 -19.20 11.07 10.04
N LEU A 62 -18.58 10.00 9.52
CA LEU A 62 -17.33 9.43 10.01
C LEU A 62 -16.18 9.80 9.07
N GLY A 63 -14.97 9.90 9.62
CA GLY A 63 -13.74 10.14 8.86
C GLY A 63 -12.66 9.12 9.21
N LEU A 64 -11.72 8.94 8.29
CA LEU A 64 -10.53 8.11 8.49
C LEU A 64 -9.39 8.98 9.02
N PHE A 65 -8.82 8.60 10.16
CA PHE A 65 -7.76 9.33 10.85
C PHE A 65 -6.49 8.48 10.93
N ALA A 66 -5.33 9.13 10.93
CA ALA A 66 -4.06 8.45 11.14
C ALA A 66 -3.90 8.09 12.63
N GLY A 67 -3.61 6.82 12.91
CA GLY A 67 -3.32 6.32 14.27
C GLY A 67 -1.88 6.54 14.73
N ARG A 68 -1.01 6.94 13.80
CA ARG A 68 0.39 7.29 14.01
C ARG A 68 0.85 8.26 12.92
N ASP A 69 2.01 8.85 13.10
CA ASP A 69 2.64 9.64 12.04
C ASP A 69 3.01 8.76 10.84
N LEU A 70 2.67 9.24 9.64
CA LEU A 70 2.95 8.55 8.39
C LEU A 70 3.97 9.35 7.59
N GLU A 71 5.09 8.73 7.28
CA GLU A 71 6.13 9.35 6.47
C GLU A 71 5.66 9.61 5.03
N LYS A 72 6.24 10.62 4.40
CA LYS A 72 5.98 10.95 2.98
C LYS A 72 6.21 9.71 2.11
N HIS A 73 5.34 9.54 1.10
CA HIS A 73 5.36 8.41 0.17
C HIS A 73 4.97 7.04 0.77
N THR A 74 4.52 6.99 2.03
CA THR A 74 3.94 5.79 2.62
C THR A 74 2.54 5.53 2.05
N MET A 75 2.26 4.29 1.63
CA MET A 75 0.90 3.90 1.25
C MET A 75 0.00 3.81 2.49
N VAL A 76 -1.21 4.36 2.41
CA VAL A 76 -2.11 4.49 3.58
C VAL A 76 -3.16 3.39 3.64
N ILE A 77 -3.95 3.24 2.57
CA ILE A 77 -5.03 2.26 2.46
C ILE A 77 -5.31 1.95 0.99
N GLU A 78 -5.90 0.79 0.74
CA GLU A 78 -6.43 0.40 -0.56
C GLU A 78 -7.95 0.59 -0.55
N TYR A 79 -8.49 1.28 -1.56
CA TYR A 79 -9.92 1.33 -1.79
C TYR A 79 -10.38 0.02 -2.45
N ILE A 80 -10.82 -0.93 -1.64
CA ILE A 80 -11.37 -2.20 -2.13
C ILE A 80 -12.87 -2.08 -2.37
N GLY A 81 -13.38 -2.85 -3.32
CA GLY A 81 -14.80 -2.89 -3.64
C GLY A 81 -15.08 -3.90 -4.76
N GLU A 82 -16.30 -3.83 -5.30
CA GLU A 82 -16.68 -4.62 -6.47
C GLU A 82 -16.24 -3.92 -7.76
N LEU A 83 -15.46 -4.61 -8.60
CA LEU A 83 -15.14 -4.12 -9.93
C LEU A 83 -16.34 -4.34 -10.86
N ILE A 84 -17.01 -3.26 -11.23
CA ILE A 84 -18.17 -3.27 -12.11
C ILE A 84 -17.89 -2.47 -13.38
N ARG A 85 -18.53 -2.89 -14.48
CA ARG A 85 -18.50 -2.14 -15.73
C ARG A 85 -19.40 -0.91 -15.65
N ASN A 86 -19.14 0.08 -16.51
CA ASN A 86 -19.85 1.36 -16.51
C ASN A 86 -21.38 1.20 -16.65
N GLU A 87 -21.84 0.26 -17.48
CA GLU A 87 -23.27 0.01 -17.66
C GLU A 87 -23.95 -0.48 -16.37
N VAL A 88 -23.23 -1.22 -15.53
CA VAL A 88 -23.74 -1.70 -14.23
C VAL A 88 -23.69 -0.57 -13.21
N ALA A 89 -22.63 0.24 -13.20
CA ALA A 89 -22.51 1.41 -12.33
C ALA A 89 -23.68 2.39 -12.55
N ASN A 90 -23.98 2.73 -13.82
CA ASN A 90 -25.09 3.63 -14.18
C ASN A 90 -26.45 3.09 -13.74
N LYS A 91 -26.66 1.77 -13.78
CA LYS A 91 -27.89 1.14 -13.29
C LYS A 91 -28.00 1.21 -11.77
N ARG A 92 -26.91 0.95 -11.05
CA ARG A 92 -26.87 0.98 -9.57
C ARG A 92 -27.01 2.39 -9.01
N GLU A 93 -26.42 3.39 -9.66
CA GLU A 93 -26.57 4.81 -9.30
C GLU A 93 -28.06 5.21 -9.26
N LYS A 94 -28.78 5.00 -10.36
CA LYS A 94 -30.23 5.29 -10.44
C LYS A 94 -31.03 4.57 -9.36
N LEU A 95 -30.69 3.31 -9.08
CA LEU A 95 -31.36 2.52 -8.05
C LEU A 95 -31.10 3.08 -6.64
N TYR A 96 -29.86 3.47 -6.34
CA TYR A 96 -29.50 4.01 -5.02
C TYR A 96 -30.07 5.41 -4.79
N GLU A 97 -30.13 6.25 -5.83
CA GLU A 97 -30.84 7.54 -5.78
C GLU A 97 -32.32 7.37 -5.46
N GLN A 98 -33.01 6.44 -6.14
CA GLN A 98 -34.43 6.14 -5.86
C GLN A 98 -34.65 5.64 -4.42
N GLN A 99 -33.65 5.01 -3.83
CA GLN A 99 -33.68 4.52 -2.44
C GLN A 99 -33.17 5.56 -1.43
N ASN A 100 -32.80 6.77 -1.84
CA ASN A 100 -32.13 7.78 -1.02
C ASN A 100 -30.90 7.22 -0.27
N ARG A 101 -30.11 6.37 -0.93
CA ARG A 101 -28.88 5.78 -0.40
C ARG A 101 -27.66 6.52 -0.94
N GLY A 102 -26.65 6.70 -0.09
CA GLY A 102 -25.37 7.27 -0.52
C GLY A 102 -24.67 6.40 -1.57
N ILE A 103 -23.98 7.05 -2.51
CA ILE A 103 -23.26 6.40 -3.61
C ILE A 103 -21.76 6.46 -3.31
N TYR A 104 -21.10 5.30 -3.38
CA TYR A 104 -19.66 5.16 -3.15
C TYR A 104 -19.04 4.41 -4.34
N MET A 105 -18.58 5.17 -5.33
CA MET A 105 -17.99 4.65 -6.56
C MET A 105 -16.65 5.33 -6.82
N PHE A 106 -15.70 4.60 -7.41
CA PHE A 106 -14.38 5.09 -7.79
C PHE A 106 -14.06 4.61 -9.21
N ARG A 107 -13.23 5.35 -9.97
CA ARG A 107 -12.87 5.06 -11.36
C ARG A 107 -11.47 4.47 -11.49
#